data_AF-W5PFN7-F1
#
_entry.id   AF-W5PFN7-F1
#
_cell.length_a   1.000
_cell.length_b   1.000
_cell.length_c   1.000
_cell.angle_alpha   90.00
_cell.angle_beta   90.00
_cell.angle_gamma   90.00
#
_symmetry.space_group_name_H-M   'P 1'
#
loop_
_entity.id
_entity.type
_entity.pdbx_description
1 polymer ?
#
loop_
_entity_poly.entity_id
_entity_poly.type
_entity_poly.pdbx_seq_one_letter_code
_entity_poly.pdbx_strand_id
1 'polypeptide(L)'
;NGQVYDTQNVMLVLAGHHSERKAVIMKNIDDGTSDRIYNHVLVAGIDCCPCKVTRAIGKKKTAKKSKIKSSVKFYHSNQLRPT
;
A
#
# COMPACT_ATOMS: atom_id res chain seq x y z
N ASN A 1 -9.49 -21.30 -8.24
CA ASN A 1 -9.63 -19.84 -8.03
C ASN A 1 -8.45 -19.37 -7.22
N GLY A 2 -7.39 -18.95 -7.91
CA GLY A 2 -6.07 -18.70 -7.33
C GLY A 2 -6.08 -17.59 -6.28
N GLN A 3 -5.26 -17.74 -5.24
CA GLN A 3 -5.15 -16.79 -4.13
C GLN A 3 -4.65 -15.44 -4.66
N VAL A 4 -5.58 -14.51 -4.90
CA VAL A 4 -5.28 -13.14 -5.34
C VAL A 4 -4.47 -12.37 -4.29
N TYR A 5 -4.61 -12.75 -3.01
CA TYR A 5 -4.00 -12.10 -1.86
C TYR A 5 -2.72 -12.77 -1.36
N ASP A 6 -1.92 -13.35 -2.27
CA ASP A 6 -0.59 -13.83 -1.91
C ASP A 6 0.31 -12.69 -1.41
N THR A 7 1.25 -13.05 -0.55
CA THR A 7 2.15 -12.08 0.07
C THR A 7 3.03 -11.43 -1.00
N GLN A 8 3.36 -10.15 -0.83
CA GLN A 8 4.15 -9.34 -1.77
C GLN A 8 3.44 -8.94 -3.07
N ASN A 9 2.19 -9.33 -3.28
CA ASN A 9 1.41 -8.79 -4.40
C ASN A 9 1.12 -7.30 -4.22
N VAL A 10 1.19 -6.56 -5.33
CA VAL A 10 0.84 -5.14 -5.38
C VAL A 10 -0.67 -5.01 -5.53
N MET A 11 -1.23 -4.14 -4.70
CA MET A 11 -2.65 -3.85 -4.63
C MET A 11 -2.89 -2.34 -4.71
N LEU A 12 -4.05 -1.95 -5.22
CA LEU A 12 -4.58 -0.60 -5.15
C LEU A 12 -5.62 -0.50 -4.04
N VAL A 13 -5.49 0.48 -3.16
CA VAL A 13 -6.49 0.77 -2.13
C VAL A 13 -7.67 1.51 -2.77
N LEU A 14 -8.90 1.01 -2.59
CA LEU A 14 -10.09 1.57 -3.21
C LEU A 14 -10.78 2.64 -2.37
N ALA A 15 -10.69 2.57 -1.05
CA ALA A 15 -11.50 3.39 -0.15
C ALA A 15 -10.72 3.87 1.08
N GLY A 16 -11.19 4.99 1.65
CA GLY A 16 -10.62 5.62 2.84
C GLY A 16 -9.56 6.69 2.54
N HIS A 17 -8.89 7.17 3.59
CA HIS A 17 -7.90 8.25 3.52
C HIS A 17 -6.71 7.95 2.59
N HIS A 18 -6.38 6.67 2.38
CA HIS A 18 -5.30 6.23 1.50
C HIS A 18 -5.83 5.59 0.20
N SER A 19 -7.06 5.94 -0.19
CA SER A 19 -7.60 5.55 -1.50
C SER A 19 -6.68 5.98 -2.63
N GLU A 20 -6.70 5.20 -3.71
CA GLU A 20 -5.89 5.37 -4.92
C GLU A 20 -4.37 5.30 -4.70
N ARG A 21 -3.94 4.83 -3.52
CA ARG A 21 -2.53 4.56 -3.24
C ARG A 21 -2.20 3.10 -3.54
N LYS A 22 -1.01 2.89 -4.12
CA LYS A 22 -0.43 1.56 -4.28
C LYS A 22 0.09 1.06 -2.94
N ALA A 23 -0.09 -0.23 -2.72
CA ALA A 23 0.31 -0.88 -1.50
C ALA A 23 0.69 -2.34 -1.76
N VAL A 24 1.41 -2.93 -0.82
CA VAL A 24 1.88 -4.32 -0.89
C VAL A 24 1.29 -5.11 0.27
N ILE A 25 0.78 -6.31 -0.02
CA ILE A 25 0.28 -7.22 1.01
C ILE A 25 1.47 -7.78 1.79
N MET A 26 1.48 -7.58 3.10
CA MET A 26 2.47 -8.16 4.00
C MET A 26 2.00 -9.46 4.63
N LYS A 27 0.71 -9.53 5.00
CA LYS A 27 0.12 -10.71 5.63
C LYS A 27 -1.36 -10.76 5.32
N ASN A 28 -1.85 -11.93 4.90
CA ASN A 28 -3.28 -12.20 4.80
C ASN A 28 -3.79 -12.91 6.07
N ILE A 29 -4.96 -12.50 6.55
CA ILE A 29 -5.63 -13.09 7.72
C ILE A 29 -7.08 -13.38 7.30
N ASP A 30 -7.29 -14.60 6.80
CA ASP A 30 -8.58 -15.04 6.28
C ASP A 30 -9.54 -15.51 7.38
N ASP A 31 -9.03 -16.04 8.49
CA ASP A 31 -9.85 -16.62 9.59
C ASP A 31 -10.37 -15.55 10.57
N GLY A 32 -10.05 -14.28 10.34
CA GLY A 32 -10.34 -13.20 11.28
C GLY A 32 -9.51 -13.31 12.57
N THR A 33 -9.73 -12.38 13.49
CA THR A 33 -9.12 -12.34 14.82
C THR A 33 -10.18 -11.83 15.80
N SER A 34 -10.01 -12.04 17.10
CA SER A 34 -10.98 -11.56 18.11
C SER A 34 -11.32 -10.06 17.97
N ASP A 35 -10.37 -9.22 17.57
CA ASP A 35 -10.60 -7.79 17.28
C ASP A 35 -11.35 -7.53 15.96
N ARG A 36 -11.21 -8.41 14.97
CA ARG A 36 -11.70 -8.23 13.59
C ARG A 36 -12.18 -9.55 13.02
N ILE A 37 -13.49 -9.75 13.06
CA ILE A 37 -14.14 -11.01 12.66
C ILE A 37 -14.14 -11.19 11.11
N TYR A 38 -13.78 -10.16 10.34
CA TYR A 38 -13.76 -10.18 8.88
C TYR A 38 -12.37 -10.45 8.30
N ASN A 39 -12.31 -10.92 7.04
CA ASN A 39 -11.06 -11.13 6.31
C ASN A 39 -10.34 -9.80 6.12
N HIS A 40 -9.13 -9.74 6.67
CA HIS A 40 -8.34 -8.53 6.65
C HIS A 40 -6.89 -8.83 6.31
N VAL A 41 -6.27 -7.85 5.69
CA VAL A 41 -4.89 -7.92 5.23
C VAL A 41 -4.08 -6.82 5.88
N LEU A 42 -2.88 -7.17 6.32
CA LEU A 42 -1.86 -6.21 6.68
C LEU A 42 -1.18 -5.73 5.41
N VAL A 43 -1.17 -4.41 5.22
CA VAL A 43 -0.71 -3.78 3.99
C VAL A 43 0.29 -2.69 4.31
N ALA A 44 1.38 -2.65 3.55
CA ALA A 44 2.32 -1.53 3.51
C ALA A 44 2.03 -0.66 2.28
N GLY A 45 1.57 0.57 2.52
CA GLY A 45 1.20 1.53 1.48
C GLY A 45 2.19 2.68 1.33
N ILE A 46 2.12 3.34 0.17
CA ILE A 46 2.83 4.61 -0.08
C ILE A 46 1.81 5.76 0.01
N ASP A 47 1.93 6.60 1.03
CA ASP A 47 1.05 7.76 1.22
C ASP A 47 1.37 8.89 0.25
N CYS A 48 2.67 9.15 0.05
CA CYS A 48 3.14 10.20 -0.86
C CYS A 48 4.21 9.61 -1.77
N CYS A 49 3.88 9.54 -3.05
CA CYS A 49 4.81 9.12 -4.09
C CYS A 49 5.92 10.16 -4.27
N PRO A 50 7.15 9.74 -4.60
CA PRO A 50 8.23 10.66 -4.90
C PRO A 50 7.86 11.52 -6.11
N CYS A 51 8.30 12.78 -6.11
CA CYS A 51 8.14 13.65 -7.27
C CYS A 51 9.11 13.25 -8.39
N LYS A 52 8.71 13.44 -9.65
CA LYS A 52 9.61 13.27 -10.81
C LYS A 52 10.89 14.07 -10.63
N VAL A 53 12.03 13.41 -10.80
CA VAL A 53 13.37 14.00 -10.79
C VAL A 53 13.90 14.02 -12.22
N THR A 54 14.47 15.15 -12.65
CA THR A 54 15.13 15.30 -13.96
C THR A 54 16.61 15.61 -13.77
N ARG A 55 17.43 15.37 -14.80
CA ARG A 55 18.90 15.52 -14.74
C ARG A 55 19.37 16.94 -14.38
N ALA A 56 18.57 17.97 -14.67
CA ALA A 56 18.87 19.37 -14.35
C ALA A 56 18.74 19.70 -12.85
N ILE A 57 18.12 18.83 -12.04
CA ILE A 57 17.86 19.11 -10.62
C ILE A 57 19.13 18.86 -9.80
N GLY A 58 19.55 19.88 -9.04
CA GLY A 58 20.69 19.76 -8.12
C GLY A 58 20.44 18.83 -6.93
N LYS A 59 21.51 18.25 -6.38
CA LYS A 59 21.51 17.20 -5.33
C LYS A 59 20.57 17.50 -4.15
N LYS A 60 20.56 18.75 -3.65
CA LYS A 60 19.71 19.18 -2.52
C LYS A 60 18.21 19.08 -2.83
N LYS A 61 17.80 19.43 -4.06
CA LYS A 61 16.39 19.34 -4.49
C LYS A 61 15.99 17.90 -4.79
N THR A 62 16.92 17.10 -5.34
CA THR A 62 16.71 15.66 -5.58
C THR A 62 16.41 14.92 -4.27
N ALA A 63 17.22 15.12 -3.22
CA ALA A 63 16.99 14.47 -1.93
C ALA A 63 15.61 14.82 -1.33
N LYS A 64 15.14 16.07 -1.49
CA LYS A 64 13.81 16.49 -1.02
C LYS A 64 12.67 15.86 -1.83
N LYS A 65 12.82 15.75 -3.15
CA LYS A 65 11.79 15.20 -4.06
C LYS A 65 11.67 13.67 -3.99
N SER A 66 12.75 12.98 -3.63
CA SER A 66 12.79 11.52 -3.51
C SER A 66 12.31 10.99 -2.15
N LYS A 67 11.92 11.86 -1.21
CA LYS A 67 11.40 11.43 0.09
C LYS A 67 10.03 10.76 -0.09
N ILE A 68 9.92 9.53 0.36
CA ILE A 68 8.68 8.75 0.37
C ILE A 68 8.09 8.78 1.77
N LYS A 69 6.77 8.97 1.87
CA LYS A 69 6.02 8.73 3.10
C LYS A 69 5.29 7.40 2.95
N SER A 70 5.57 6.45 3.84
CA SER A 70 4.94 5.13 3.86
C SER A 70 4.07 4.95 5.10
N SER A 71 3.11 4.05 5.01
CA SER A 71 2.22 3.67 6.10
C SER A 71 2.02 2.16 6.15
N VAL A 72 1.73 1.63 7.33
CA VAL A 72 1.34 0.23 7.53
C VAL A 72 -0.03 0.23 8.17
N LYS A 73 -0.99 -0.44 7.55
CA LYS A 73 -2.38 -0.45 8.03
C LYS A 73 -3.07 -1.75 7.66
N PHE A 74 -4.05 -2.11 8.47
CA PHE A 74 -4.96 -3.20 8.17
C PHE A 74 -6.14 -2.71 7.34
N TYR A 75 -6.44 -3.43 6.26
CA TYR A 75 -7.60 -3.20 5.40
C TYR A 75 -8.48 -4.43 5.32
N HIS A 76 -9.77 -4.23 5.06
CA HIS A 76 -10.65 -5.32 4.65
C HIS A 76 -10.26 -5.76 3.23
N SER A 77 -10.22 -7.05 2.93
CA SER A 77 -9.74 -7.54 1.63
C SER A 77 -10.53 -6.96 0.43
N ASN A 78 -11.85 -6.81 0.55
CA ASN A 78 -12.71 -6.17 -0.47
C ASN A 78 -12.38 -4.69 -0.78
N GLN A 79 -11.61 -4.00 0.07
CA GLN A 79 -11.20 -2.61 -0.18
C GLN A 79 -9.95 -2.50 -1.04
N LEU A 80 -9.43 -3.63 -1.54
CA LEU A 80 -8.25 -3.69 -2.39
C LEU A 80 -8.59 -4.21 -3.78
N ARG A 81 -7.82 -3.79 -4.78
CA ARG A 81 -7.79 -4.42 -6.10
C ARG A 81 -6.39 -4.91 -6.46
N PRO A 82 -6.26 -6.11 -7.05
CA PRO A 82 -5.00 -6.57 -7.63
C PRO A 82 -4.58 -5.69 -8.80
N THR A 83 -3.26 -5.45 -8.92
CA THR A 83 -2.63 -4.68 -10.01
C THR A 83 -1.52 -5.46 -10.69
#